data_AF-A0A6I3NSB7-F1
#
_entry.id   AF-A0A6I3NSB7-F1
#
_cell.length_a   1.000
_cell.length_b   1.000
_cell.length_c   1.000
_cell.angle_alpha   90.00
_cell.angle_beta   90.00
_cell.angle_gamma   90.00
#
_symmetry.space_group_name_H-M   'P 1'
#
loop_
_entity.id
_entity.type
_entity.pdbx_description
1 polymer ?
#
loop_
_entity_poly.entity_id
_entity_poly.type
_entity_poly.pdbx_seq_one_letter_code
_entity_poly.pdbx_strand_id
1 'polypeptide(L)'
;MLQDTIAGISTAMGEGAISIIRLSGDEALDIANKIFRGKDLKSVASHTINYGFIYDPETDRKVDEVLVSVMRAPKTFTAEDIVEINCHGGILVTNKILELILLAGARLAEPGEFTKRAFLNGRIDLAQAESIMDIIHAKSEQSLSLALNGLDGRVSRLIKEMREEILNILANIEVNIDYPEYDDVEEMTNDILLPRSIDIHEKMLKLLDTAKTGKILRDGIKTVIIGRPNVGKSSLLNQLMREEKAIVTNIAGTTRDTVEGYINIGGLTLNLIDTAGIRDTEDIVEAIGVEKSKKLINEAELVLLVLNNNEKLTADDRELLSLTNDKNRIIILNKTDLETQIERDELPNYIETSMVLEKGIEVLENQIKKMFEIGDIGAKDMTYLSNARHIAKLKQAINSINDAISAMQLGMLVDMVEIDIKNAWYSLGEIIGEDMGDSLLDELFSKFCLGK
;
A
#
# COMPACT_ATOMS: atom_id res chain seq x y z
N MET A 1 -17.63 12.67 -18.59
CA MET A 1 -16.79 11.72 -19.35
C MET A 1 -15.66 12.50 -19.98
N LEU A 2 -14.42 12.19 -19.62
CA LEU A 2 -13.23 12.69 -20.31
C LEU A 2 -13.24 12.06 -21.71
N GLN A 3 -13.52 12.83 -22.75
CA GLN A 3 -13.68 12.35 -24.14
C GLN A 3 -12.38 12.28 -24.93
N ASP A 4 -11.24 12.54 -24.29
CA ASP A 4 -9.94 12.55 -24.95
C ASP A 4 -9.24 11.18 -24.87
N THR A 5 -8.32 10.94 -25.82
CA THR A 5 -7.41 9.80 -25.76
C THR A 5 -6.12 10.22 -25.08
N ILE A 6 -5.71 9.47 -24.06
CA ILE A 6 -4.47 9.71 -23.33
C ILE A 6 -3.36 8.76 -23.73
N ALA A 7 -2.11 9.20 -23.58
CA ALA A 7 -0.93 8.40 -23.77
C ALA A 7 0.10 8.60 -22.65
N GLY A 8 0.84 7.54 -22.30
CA GLY A 8 1.91 7.60 -21.30
C GLY A 8 2.87 6.42 -21.40
N ILE A 9 4.07 6.57 -20.84
CA ILE A 9 5.05 5.48 -20.72
C ILE A 9 4.68 4.65 -19.50
N SER A 10 4.35 3.37 -19.68
CA SER A 10 3.89 2.47 -18.62
C SER A 10 5.00 1.65 -17.96
N THR A 11 6.21 1.68 -18.51
CA THR A 11 7.42 1.06 -17.94
C THR A 11 8.22 2.06 -17.09
N ALA A 12 9.03 1.54 -16.16
CA ALA A 12 9.94 2.38 -15.38
C ALA A 12 10.87 3.19 -16.31
N MET A 13 11.11 4.45 -15.96
CA MET A 13 12.07 5.28 -16.70
C MET A 13 13.49 4.78 -16.46
N GLY A 14 14.20 4.46 -17.55
CA GLY A 14 15.58 3.96 -17.48
C GLY A 14 15.97 3.24 -18.77
N GLU A 15 17.19 2.71 -18.80
CA GLU A 15 17.62 1.82 -19.87
C GLU A 15 17.09 0.41 -19.61
N GLY A 16 16.39 -0.15 -20.61
CA GLY A 16 15.88 -1.51 -20.57
C GLY A 16 15.87 -2.13 -21.96
N ALA A 17 15.59 -3.43 -22.03
CA ALA A 17 15.40 -4.10 -23.32
C ALA A 17 14.14 -3.59 -24.02
N ILE A 18 13.07 -3.34 -23.26
CA ILE A 18 11.74 -2.98 -23.76
C ILE A 18 11.19 -1.79 -22.96
N SER A 19 10.50 -0.91 -23.66
CA SER A 19 9.67 0.15 -23.08
C SER A 19 8.26 0.08 -23.67
N ILE A 20 7.25 0.34 -22.84
CA ILE A 20 5.84 0.26 -23.23
C ILE A 20 5.23 1.66 -23.19
N ILE A 21 4.65 2.07 -24.31
CA ILE A 21 3.85 3.29 -24.41
C ILE A 21 2.40 2.86 -24.60
N ARG A 22 1.54 3.28 -23.68
CA ARG A 22 0.12 2.93 -23.64
C ARG A 22 -0.73 4.11 -24.09
N LEU A 23 -1.73 3.84 -24.92
CA LEU A 23 -2.81 4.75 -25.29
C LEU A 23 -4.14 4.21 -24.74
N SER A 24 -5.04 5.09 -24.29
CA SER A 24 -6.40 4.73 -23.86
C SER A 24 -7.40 5.79 -24.30
N GLY A 25 -8.50 5.37 -24.91
CA GLY A 25 -9.60 6.24 -25.35
C GLY A 25 -10.12 5.86 -26.74
N ASP A 26 -11.21 6.51 -27.16
CA ASP A 26 -11.94 6.19 -28.41
C ASP A 26 -11.10 6.34 -29.68
N GLU A 27 -10.06 7.19 -29.66
CA GLU A 27 -9.15 7.41 -30.79
C GLU A 27 -7.83 6.64 -30.68
N ALA A 28 -7.64 5.76 -29.68
CA ALA A 28 -6.37 5.08 -29.43
C ALA A 28 -5.86 4.30 -30.66
N LEU A 29 -6.75 3.56 -31.34
CA LEU A 29 -6.40 2.80 -32.55
C LEU A 29 -6.11 3.72 -33.73
N ASP A 30 -6.84 4.82 -33.86
CA ASP A 30 -6.72 5.78 -34.94
C ASP A 30 -5.38 6.52 -34.86
N ILE A 31 -5.02 6.98 -33.67
CA ILE A 31 -3.75 7.65 -33.38
C ILE A 31 -2.57 6.70 -33.63
N ALA A 32 -2.62 5.48 -33.10
CA ALA A 32 -1.55 4.50 -33.29
C ALA A 32 -1.35 4.13 -34.77
N ASN A 33 -2.45 3.99 -35.53
CA ASN A 33 -2.39 3.66 -36.96
C ASN A 33 -1.72 4.75 -37.82
N LYS A 34 -1.79 6.03 -37.43
CA LYS A 34 -1.15 7.12 -38.19
C LYS A 34 0.36 6.93 -38.30
N ILE A 35 0.98 6.46 -37.21
CA ILE A 35 2.44 6.34 -37.06
C ILE A 35 2.94 4.91 -37.27
N PHE A 36 2.06 3.90 -37.14
CA PHE A 36 2.41 2.50 -37.31
C PHE A 36 2.38 2.08 -38.79
N ARG A 37 3.39 1.32 -39.21
CA ARG A 37 3.48 0.68 -40.52
C ARG A 37 3.52 -0.84 -40.32
N GLY A 38 2.39 -1.48 -40.59
CA GLY A 38 2.16 -2.90 -40.42
C GLY A 38 0.74 -3.27 -40.84
N LYS A 39 0.09 -4.19 -40.13
CA LYS A 39 -1.35 -4.44 -40.31
C LYS A 39 -2.16 -3.21 -39.86
N ASP A 40 -3.29 -2.95 -40.51
CA ASP A 40 -4.24 -1.94 -40.05
C ASP A 40 -4.81 -2.35 -38.68
N LEU A 41 -4.45 -1.60 -37.63
CA LEU A 41 -4.84 -1.88 -36.25
C LEU A 41 -6.36 -1.82 -36.01
N LYS A 42 -7.14 -1.17 -36.91
CA LYS A 42 -8.61 -1.19 -36.85
C LYS A 42 -9.20 -2.50 -37.36
N SER A 43 -8.46 -3.24 -38.17
CA SER A 43 -8.94 -4.48 -38.80
C SER A 43 -8.55 -5.75 -38.04
N VAL A 44 -7.58 -5.64 -37.12
CA VAL A 44 -7.08 -6.79 -36.35
C VAL A 44 -8.02 -7.16 -35.20
N ALA A 45 -7.93 -8.42 -34.77
CA ALA A 45 -8.68 -8.90 -33.61
C ALA A 45 -8.15 -8.27 -32.31
N SER A 46 -9.05 -8.05 -31.36
CA SER A 46 -8.72 -7.63 -30.00
C SER A 46 -7.84 -8.67 -29.30
N HIS A 47 -6.98 -8.22 -28.38
CA HIS A 47 -6.01 -9.03 -27.63
C HIS A 47 -5.00 -9.77 -28.52
N THR A 48 -4.57 -9.13 -29.62
CA THR A 48 -3.54 -9.67 -30.51
C THR A 48 -2.33 -8.76 -30.60
N ILE A 49 -1.17 -9.35 -30.89
CA ILE A 49 0.10 -8.66 -31.07
C ILE A 49 0.39 -8.54 -32.57
N ASN A 50 0.77 -7.35 -33.00
CA ASN A 50 1.02 -7.01 -34.40
C ASN A 50 2.43 -6.45 -34.56
N TYR A 51 3.25 -7.15 -35.33
CA TYR A 51 4.60 -6.71 -35.67
C TYR A 51 4.58 -5.62 -36.74
N GLY A 52 5.47 -4.64 -36.59
CA GLY A 52 5.69 -3.60 -37.60
C GLY A 52 6.69 -2.55 -37.14
N PHE A 53 6.54 -1.35 -37.65
CA PHE A 53 7.50 -0.26 -37.44
C PHE A 53 6.79 1.05 -37.12
N ILE A 54 7.38 1.88 -36.27
CA ILE A 54 6.94 3.27 -36.08
C ILE A 54 7.71 4.16 -37.02
N TYR A 55 6.99 5.03 -37.73
CA TYR A 55 7.54 6.04 -38.63
C TYR A 55 7.11 7.43 -38.17
N ASP A 56 8.01 8.39 -38.36
CA ASP A 56 7.70 9.81 -38.25
C ASP A 56 6.91 10.24 -39.51
N PRO A 57 5.64 10.68 -39.39
CA PRO A 57 4.81 11.02 -40.54
C PRO A 57 5.29 12.22 -41.36
N GLU A 58 6.08 13.13 -40.77
CA GLU A 58 6.58 14.32 -41.47
C GLU A 58 7.84 14.00 -42.28
N THR A 59 8.73 13.19 -41.72
CA THR A 59 10.02 12.88 -42.34
C THR A 59 10.05 11.55 -43.10
N ASP A 60 9.02 10.72 -42.93
CA ASP A 60 8.93 9.34 -43.44
C ASP A 60 10.12 8.47 -43.02
N ARG A 61 10.71 8.75 -41.86
CA ARG A 61 11.84 7.99 -41.31
C ARG A 61 11.37 6.95 -40.30
N LYS A 62 11.93 5.75 -40.38
CA LYS A 62 11.77 4.71 -39.37
C LYS A 62 12.36 5.21 -38.04
N VAL A 63 11.53 5.19 -37.00
CA VAL A 63 11.92 5.49 -35.62
C VAL A 63 12.33 4.22 -34.91
N ASP A 64 11.48 3.20 -34.95
CA ASP A 64 11.75 1.92 -34.30
C ASP A 64 10.99 0.74 -34.95
N GLU A 65 11.43 -0.47 -34.61
CA GLU A 65 10.75 -1.74 -34.84
C GLU A 65 10.03 -2.18 -33.57
N VAL A 66 8.72 -2.45 -33.68
CA VAL A 66 7.85 -2.56 -32.50
C VAL A 66 6.88 -3.74 -32.60
N LEU A 67 6.35 -4.12 -31.44
CA LEU A 67 5.19 -4.99 -31.31
C LEU A 67 4.02 -4.18 -30.75
N VAL A 68 2.91 -4.12 -31.48
CA VAL A 68 1.71 -3.36 -31.08
C VAL A 68 0.61 -4.32 -30.63
N SER A 69 0.20 -4.20 -29.37
CA SER A 69 -0.95 -4.91 -28.81
C SER A 69 -2.22 -4.06 -28.98
N VAL A 70 -3.27 -4.64 -29.55
CA VAL A 70 -4.59 -3.99 -29.69
C VAL A 70 -5.57 -4.64 -28.74
N MET A 71 -6.16 -3.88 -27.83
CA MET A 71 -7.16 -4.35 -26.88
C MET A 71 -8.39 -3.45 -26.95
N ARG A 72 -9.55 -4.04 -27.23
CA ARG A 72 -10.82 -3.30 -27.38
C ARG A 72 -11.68 -3.37 -26.13
N ALA A 73 -12.40 -2.28 -25.85
CA ALA A 73 -13.40 -2.18 -24.80
C ALA A 73 -14.44 -3.33 -24.87
N PRO A 74 -15.04 -3.72 -23.73
CA PRO A 74 -14.76 -3.27 -22.36
C PRO A 74 -13.64 -4.09 -21.68
N LYS A 75 -13.03 -5.06 -22.39
CA LYS A 75 -12.08 -6.02 -21.82
C LYS A 75 -10.65 -5.46 -21.75
N THR A 76 -10.48 -4.28 -21.17
CA THR A 76 -9.20 -3.56 -21.12
C THR A 76 -9.00 -2.91 -19.76
N PHE A 77 -7.77 -2.54 -19.40
CA PHE A 77 -7.46 -1.98 -18.07
C PHE A 77 -8.35 -0.79 -17.70
N THR A 78 -8.60 0.13 -18.63
CA THR A 78 -9.45 1.30 -18.44
C THR A 78 -10.91 1.06 -18.79
N ALA A 79 -11.27 -0.12 -19.31
CA ALA A 79 -12.52 -0.42 -20.00
C ALA A 79 -12.77 0.39 -21.30
N GLU A 80 -11.79 1.15 -21.78
CA GLU A 80 -11.79 1.85 -23.08
C GLU A 80 -10.97 1.06 -24.12
N ASP A 81 -10.95 1.50 -25.37
CA ASP A 81 -9.99 0.96 -26.34
C ASP A 81 -8.55 1.32 -25.91
N ILE A 82 -7.66 0.33 -25.90
CA ILE A 82 -6.24 0.47 -25.52
C ILE A 82 -5.34 -0.03 -26.65
N VAL A 83 -4.28 0.73 -26.91
CA VAL A 83 -3.14 0.29 -27.72
C VAL A 83 -1.87 0.35 -26.87
N GLU A 84 -1.06 -0.72 -26.89
CA GLU A 84 0.26 -0.73 -26.26
C GLU A 84 1.34 -0.94 -27.32
N ILE A 85 2.29 -0.02 -27.38
CA ILE A 85 3.45 -0.07 -28.28
C ILE A 85 4.65 -0.52 -27.46
N ASN A 86 5.13 -1.73 -27.74
CA ASN A 86 6.34 -2.29 -27.15
C ASN A 86 7.51 -1.95 -28.08
N CYS A 87 8.36 -1.03 -27.65
CA CYS A 87 9.52 -0.53 -28.38
C CYS A 87 10.83 -0.89 -27.64
N HIS A 88 11.97 -0.65 -28.27
CA HIS A 88 13.25 -0.82 -27.59
C HIS A 88 13.35 0.15 -26.40
N GLY A 89 13.85 -0.33 -25.26
CA GLY A 89 13.84 0.41 -23.99
C GLY A 89 14.86 1.54 -23.85
N GLY A 90 15.23 2.20 -24.95
CA GLY A 90 16.07 3.40 -24.91
C GLY A 90 15.24 4.65 -24.58
N ILE A 91 15.78 5.52 -23.74
CA ILE A 91 15.12 6.77 -23.30
C ILE A 91 14.76 7.64 -24.52
N LEU A 92 15.69 7.82 -25.46
CA LEU A 92 15.48 8.66 -26.64
C LEU A 92 14.37 8.12 -27.55
N VAL A 93 14.41 6.83 -27.88
CA VAL A 93 13.43 6.21 -28.78
C VAL A 93 12.04 6.18 -28.15
N THR A 94 11.94 5.89 -26.86
CA THR A 94 10.67 5.94 -26.12
C THR A 94 10.06 7.33 -26.15
N ASN A 95 10.85 8.37 -25.80
CA ASN A 95 10.37 9.75 -25.83
C ASN A 95 9.98 10.20 -27.24
N LYS A 96 10.71 9.75 -28.27
CA LYS A 96 10.38 10.08 -29.66
C LYS A 96 9.05 9.46 -30.10
N ILE A 97 8.78 8.21 -29.74
CA ILE A 97 7.50 7.56 -30.07
C ILE A 97 6.36 8.24 -29.28
N LEU A 98 6.56 8.58 -28.01
CA LEU A 98 5.57 9.34 -27.23
C LEU A 98 5.27 10.70 -27.87
N GLU A 99 6.30 11.46 -28.27
CA GLU A 99 6.14 12.73 -28.98
C GLU A 99 5.27 12.56 -30.24
N LEU A 100 5.54 11.54 -31.06
CA LEU A 100 4.74 11.27 -32.26
C LEU A 100 3.28 10.94 -31.95
N ILE A 101 3.02 10.21 -30.87
CA ILE A 101 1.66 9.90 -30.41
C ILE A 101 0.92 11.18 -29.99
N LEU A 102 1.60 12.07 -29.26
CA LEU A 102 1.02 13.35 -28.83
C LEU A 102 0.71 14.25 -30.03
N LEU A 103 1.63 14.36 -30.98
CA LEU A 103 1.41 15.10 -32.23
C LEU A 103 0.29 14.50 -33.08
N ALA A 104 0.07 13.18 -32.99
CA ALA A 104 -0.98 12.48 -33.73
C ALA A 104 -2.39 12.61 -33.11
N GLY A 105 -2.52 13.23 -31.92
CA GLY A 105 -3.79 13.62 -31.33
C GLY A 105 -4.02 13.19 -29.87
N ALA A 106 -3.12 12.41 -29.27
CA ALA A 106 -3.27 12.03 -27.86
C ALA A 106 -2.85 13.16 -26.91
N ARG A 107 -3.47 13.25 -25.74
CA ARG A 107 -2.98 14.06 -24.62
C ARG A 107 -2.02 13.23 -23.76
N LEU A 108 -1.03 13.86 -23.13
CA LEU A 108 -0.23 13.21 -22.11
C LEU A 108 -1.10 12.87 -20.89
N ALA A 109 -1.07 11.61 -20.47
CA ALA A 109 -1.79 11.15 -19.28
C ALA A 109 -1.29 11.86 -18.01
N GLU A 110 -2.22 12.23 -17.13
CA GLU A 110 -1.90 12.67 -15.77
C GLU A 110 -1.45 11.48 -14.90
N PRO A 111 -0.75 11.71 -13.78
CA PRO A 111 -0.42 10.65 -12.83
C PRO A 111 -1.70 9.96 -12.32
N GLY A 112 -1.75 8.62 -12.40
CA GLY A 112 -2.92 7.85 -11.97
C GLY A 112 -4.07 7.79 -12.96
N GLU A 113 -3.98 8.47 -14.11
CA GLU A 113 -5.16 8.68 -14.95
C GLU A 113 -5.71 7.39 -15.57
N PHE A 114 -4.86 6.41 -15.92
CA PHE A 114 -5.35 5.14 -16.46
C PHE A 114 -6.17 4.38 -15.40
N THR A 115 -5.70 4.35 -14.15
CA THR A 115 -6.38 3.70 -13.03
C THR A 115 -7.63 4.48 -12.65
N LYS A 116 -7.58 5.82 -12.69
CA LYS A 116 -8.76 6.69 -12.52
C LYS A 116 -9.85 6.37 -13.55
N ARG A 117 -9.49 6.20 -14.83
CA ARG A 117 -10.46 5.81 -15.87
C ARG A 117 -11.02 4.41 -15.64
N ALA A 118 -10.21 3.46 -15.20
CA ALA A 118 -10.69 2.14 -14.81
C ALA A 118 -11.75 2.21 -13.69
N PHE A 119 -11.53 3.08 -12.70
CA PHE A 119 -12.48 3.36 -11.63
C PHE A 119 -13.76 4.03 -12.15
N LEU A 120 -13.64 5.12 -12.91
CA LEU A 120 -14.78 5.87 -13.46
C LEU A 120 -15.65 5.04 -14.42
N ASN A 121 -15.05 4.08 -15.13
CA ASN A 121 -15.77 3.15 -16.00
C ASN A 121 -16.32 1.92 -15.24
N GLY A 122 -16.23 1.90 -13.91
CA GLY A 122 -16.81 0.87 -13.06
C GLY A 122 -16.13 -0.50 -13.14
N ARG A 123 -14.92 -0.58 -13.72
CA ARG A 123 -14.16 -1.83 -13.81
C ARG A 123 -13.58 -2.23 -12.45
N ILE A 124 -13.17 -1.24 -11.67
CA ILE A 124 -12.62 -1.38 -10.32
C ILE A 124 -13.26 -0.35 -9.41
N ASP A 125 -13.31 -0.61 -8.11
CA ASP A 125 -13.62 0.40 -7.10
C ASP A 125 -12.35 1.06 -6.54
N LEU A 126 -12.51 2.05 -5.65
CA LEU A 126 -11.38 2.82 -5.14
C LEU A 126 -10.43 1.99 -4.27
N ALA A 127 -10.96 1.03 -3.50
CA ALA A 127 -10.14 0.16 -2.67
C ALA A 127 -9.27 -0.77 -3.54
N GLN A 128 -9.81 -1.25 -4.65
CA GLN A 128 -9.06 -2.01 -5.65
C GLN A 128 -8.01 -1.13 -6.35
N ALA A 129 -8.33 0.12 -6.68
CA ALA A 129 -7.39 1.06 -7.28
C ALA A 129 -6.18 1.33 -6.37
N GLU A 130 -6.39 1.54 -5.06
CA GLU A 130 -5.30 1.68 -4.09
C GLU A 130 -4.47 0.39 -3.96
N SER A 131 -5.13 -0.78 -4.06
CA SER A 131 -4.45 -2.08 -4.02
C SER A 131 -3.48 -2.29 -5.20
N ILE A 132 -3.76 -1.70 -6.37
CA ILE A 132 -2.82 -1.73 -7.52
C ILE A 132 -1.50 -1.05 -7.14
N MET A 133 -1.54 0.05 -6.37
CA MET A 133 -0.34 0.73 -5.91
C MET A 133 0.41 -0.09 -4.86
N ASP A 134 -0.33 -0.72 -3.95
CA ASP A 134 0.26 -1.58 -2.93
C ASP A 134 0.99 -2.78 -3.56
N ILE A 135 0.51 -3.34 -4.68
CA ILE A 135 1.21 -4.40 -5.43
C ILE A 135 2.55 -3.88 -6.00
N ILE A 136 2.57 -2.66 -6.55
CA ILE A 136 3.77 -2.07 -7.16
C ILE A 136 4.83 -1.79 -6.09
N HIS A 137 4.40 -1.38 -4.90
CA HIS A 137 5.27 -0.99 -3.79
C HIS A 137 5.55 -2.11 -2.78
N ALA A 138 4.97 -3.30 -2.96
CA ALA A 138 5.13 -4.42 -2.04
C ALA A 138 6.61 -4.78 -1.83
N LYS A 139 7.05 -4.83 -0.57
CA LYS A 139 8.43 -5.11 -0.16
C LYS A 139 8.62 -6.51 0.44
N SER A 140 7.54 -7.17 0.83
CA SER A 140 7.52 -8.55 1.35
C SER A 140 6.39 -9.39 0.73
N GLU A 141 6.50 -10.72 0.80
CA GLU A 141 5.47 -11.64 0.28
C GLU A 141 4.11 -11.43 0.96
N GLN A 142 4.11 -11.08 2.25
CA GLN A 142 2.92 -10.78 3.03
C GLN A 142 2.26 -9.49 2.55
N SER A 143 3.04 -8.43 2.33
CA SER A 143 2.53 -7.16 1.78
C SER A 143 1.92 -7.36 0.38
N LEU A 144 2.56 -8.19 -0.45
CA LEU A 144 2.07 -8.52 -1.78
C LEU A 144 0.77 -9.33 -1.72
N SER A 145 0.72 -10.35 -0.87
CA SER A 145 -0.49 -11.16 -0.65
C SER A 145 -1.66 -10.30 -0.20
N LEU A 146 -1.41 -9.35 0.70
CA LEU A 146 -2.41 -8.40 1.17
C LEU A 146 -2.94 -7.52 0.05
N ALA A 147 -2.04 -6.97 -0.78
CA ALA A 147 -2.41 -6.14 -1.91
C ALA A 147 -3.19 -6.92 -2.98
N LEU A 148 -2.84 -8.19 -3.23
CA LEU A 148 -3.60 -9.08 -4.13
C LEU A 148 -5.02 -9.35 -3.62
N ASN A 149 -5.18 -9.60 -2.31
CA ASN A 149 -6.50 -9.79 -1.70
C ASN A 149 -7.38 -8.52 -1.80
N GLY A 150 -6.77 -7.35 -1.68
CA GLY A 150 -7.43 -6.07 -1.93
C GLY A 150 -7.86 -5.91 -3.39
N LEU A 151 -6.98 -6.25 -4.34
CA LEU A 151 -7.28 -6.21 -5.78
C LEU A 151 -8.41 -7.18 -6.17
N ASP A 152 -8.46 -8.37 -5.57
CA ASP A 152 -9.54 -9.36 -5.73
C ASP A 152 -10.91 -8.88 -5.18
N GLY A 153 -10.96 -7.68 -4.58
CA GLY A 153 -12.18 -7.05 -4.10
C GLY A 153 -12.73 -7.70 -2.83
N ARG A 154 -11.89 -8.38 -2.03
CA ARG A 154 -12.34 -8.96 -0.73
C ARG A 154 -12.81 -7.87 0.23
N VAL A 155 -12.03 -6.80 0.37
CA VAL A 155 -12.40 -5.63 1.19
C VAL A 155 -13.69 -5.03 0.67
N SER A 156 -13.77 -4.79 -0.64
CA SER A 156 -14.94 -4.21 -1.28
C SER A 156 -16.22 -5.02 -1.06
N ARG A 157 -16.14 -6.36 -1.11
CA ARG A 157 -17.29 -7.23 -0.82
C ARG A 157 -17.76 -7.09 0.62
N LEU A 158 -16.86 -7.12 1.60
CA LEU A 158 -17.24 -6.91 3.01
C LEU A 158 -17.88 -5.53 3.24
N ILE A 159 -17.34 -4.48 2.63
CA ILE A 159 -17.90 -3.14 2.73
C ILE A 159 -19.29 -3.06 2.08
N LYS A 160 -19.47 -3.68 0.91
CA LYS A 160 -20.76 -3.73 0.22
C LYS A 160 -21.80 -4.54 0.99
N GLU A 161 -21.43 -5.69 1.55
CA GLU A 161 -22.30 -6.51 2.41
C GLU A 161 -22.80 -5.70 3.62
N MET A 162 -21.91 -5.00 4.32
CA MET A 162 -22.32 -4.11 5.43
C MET A 162 -23.18 -2.93 4.96
N ARG A 163 -22.87 -2.33 3.80
CA ARG A 163 -23.70 -1.26 3.21
C ARG A 163 -25.09 -1.74 2.84
N GLU A 164 -25.23 -2.95 2.29
CA GLU A 164 -26.52 -3.56 1.97
C GLU A 164 -27.35 -3.81 3.24
N GLU A 165 -26.73 -4.32 4.31
CA GLU A 165 -27.41 -4.49 5.60
C GLU A 165 -27.91 -3.16 6.17
N ILE A 166 -27.07 -2.11 6.13
CA ILE A 166 -27.47 -0.77 6.57
C ILE A 166 -28.57 -0.18 5.66
N LEU A 167 -28.46 -0.35 4.35
CA LEU A 167 -29.46 0.13 3.39
C LEU A 167 -30.82 -0.52 3.64
N ASN A 168 -30.85 -1.82 3.96
CA ASN A 168 -32.08 -2.50 4.35
C ASN A 168 -32.67 -1.92 5.63
N ILE A 169 -31.86 -1.51 6.60
CA ILE A 169 -32.35 -0.81 7.80
C ILE A 169 -32.96 0.54 7.40
N LEU A 170 -32.23 1.35 6.63
CA LEU A 170 -32.69 2.67 6.18
C LEU A 170 -34.01 2.59 5.40
N ALA A 171 -34.12 1.65 4.46
CA ALA A 171 -35.34 1.45 3.68
C ALA A 171 -36.55 1.08 4.55
N ASN A 172 -36.36 0.27 5.60
CA ASN A 172 -37.45 -0.06 6.52
C ASN A 172 -37.89 1.15 7.35
N ILE A 173 -36.94 2.01 7.74
CA ILE A 173 -37.23 3.27 8.44
C ILE A 173 -38.01 4.22 7.50
N GLU A 174 -37.53 4.44 6.28
CA GLU A 174 -38.15 5.35 5.30
C GLU A 174 -39.62 4.96 5.00
N VAL A 175 -39.90 3.67 4.81
CA VAL A 175 -41.27 3.18 4.58
C VAL A 175 -42.18 3.45 5.78
N ASN A 176 -41.67 3.34 7.00
CA ASN A 176 -42.44 3.63 8.22
C ASN A 176 -42.71 5.13 8.40
N ILE A 177 -41.75 5.99 8.03
CA ILE A 177 -41.90 7.45 8.10
C ILE A 177 -42.89 7.96 7.04
N ASP A 178 -42.79 7.47 5.81
CA ASP A 178 -43.58 7.97 4.67
C ASP A 178 -45.01 7.40 4.64
N TYR A 179 -45.24 6.20 5.18
CA TYR A 179 -46.52 5.49 5.11
C TYR A 179 -47.03 4.97 6.47
N PRO A 180 -47.12 5.81 7.51
CA PRO A 180 -47.53 5.38 8.85
C PRO A 180 -48.99 4.92 8.94
N GLU A 181 -49.81 5.20 7.92
CA GLU A 181 -51.25 4.90 7.89
C GLU A 181 -51.58 3.50 7.33
N TYR A 182 -50.58 2.75 6.86
CA TYR A 182 -50.79 1.44 6.25
C TYR A 182 -50.63 0.32 7.27
N ASP A 183 -51.75 -0.30 7.65
CA ASP A 183 -51.82 -1.42 8.61
C ASP A 183 -50.99 -2.67 8.22
N ASP A 184 -50.57 -2.76 6.94
CA ASP A 184 -49.79 -3.87 6.39
C ASP A 184 -48.26 -3.68 6.51
N VAL A 185 -47.79 -2.52 7.00
CA VAL A 185 -46.37 -2.21 7.20
C VAL A 185 -45.97 -2.60 8.63
N GLU A 186 -44.92 -3.42 8.77
CA GLU A 186 -44.37 -3.77 10.08
C GLU A 186 -43.78 -2.50 10.74
N GLU A 187 -44.35 -2.12 11.90
CA GLU A 187 -43.91 -0.93 12.65
C GLU A 187 -42.45 -1.11 13.08
N MET A 188 -41.55 -0.32 12.47
CA MET A 188 -40.13 -0.36 12.82
C MET A 188 -39.94 0.26 14.20
N THR A 189 -39.60 -0.58 15.17
CA THR A 189 -39.32 -0.16 16.54
C THR A 189 -37.83 -0.29 16.85
N ASN A 190 -37.39 0.45 17.88
CA ASN A 190 -36.03 0.31 18.41
C ASN A 190 -35.70 -1.15 18.79
N ASP A 191 -36.70 -1.94 19.20
CA ASP A 191 -36.52 -3.36 19.55
C ASP A 191 -36.13 -4.23 18.34
N ILE A 192 -36.51 -3.83 17.12
CA ILE A 192 -36.16 -4.52 15.87
C ILE A 192 -34.81 -4.01 15.34
N LEU A 193 -34.57 -2.70 15.43
CA LEU A 193 -33.39 -2.05 14.84
C LEU A 193 -32.12 -2.21 15.69
N LEU A 194 -32.26 -2.24 17.01
CA LEU A 194 -31.14 -2.31 17.94
C LEU A 194 -30.30 -3.60 17.75
N PRO A 195 -30.89 -4.82 17.70
CA PRO A 195 -30.12 -6.04 17.47
C PRO A 195 -29.37 -6.04 16.13
N ARG A 196 -29.99 -5.52 15.06
CA ARG A 196 -29.36 -5.43 13.73
C ARG A 196 -28.19 -4.45 13.73
N SER A 197 -28.36 -3.31 14.39
CA SER A 197 -27.30 -2.30 14.51
C SER A 197 -26.11 -2.81 15.33
N ILE A 198 -26.36 -3.58 16.39
CA ILE A 198 -25.31 -4.25 17.18
C ILE A 198 -24.54 -5.27 16.33
N ASP A 199 -25.23 -6.10 15.53
CA ASP A 199 -24.57 -7.09 14.66
C ASP A 199 -23.64 -6.42 13.64
N ILE A 200 -24.11 -5.34 12.99
CA ILE A 200 -23.29 -4.55 12.06
C ILE A 200 -22.09 -3.93 12.79
N HIS A 201 -22.31 -3.34 13.97
CA HIS A 201 -21.23 -2.79 14.78
C HIS A 201 -20.16 -3.82 15.13
N GLU A 202 -20.55 -5.04 15.52
CA GLU A 202 -19.63 -6.14 15.79
C GLU A 202 -18.85 -6.58 14.54
N LYS A 203 -19.48 -6.63 13.36
CA LYS A 203 -18.79 -6.90 12.10
C LYS A 203 -17.74 -5.83 11.79
N MET A 204 -18.08 -4.56 11.98
CA MET A 204 -17.14 -3.46 11.79
C MET A 204 -15.96 -3.53 12.77
N LEU A 205 -16.22 -3.85 14.05
CA LEU A 205 -15.16 -4.02 15.06
C LEU A 205 -14.24 -5.20 14.72
N LYS A 206 -14.78 -6.33 14.26
CA LYS A 206 -13.99 -7.47 13.79
C LYS A 206 -13.09 -7.10 12.61
N LEU A 207 -13.59 -6.31 11.66
CA LEU A 207 -12.79 -5.81 10.55
C LEU A 207 -11.73 -4.80 11.00
N LEU A 208 -12.04 -3.95 11.99
CA LEU A 208 -11.09 -2.99 12.55
C LEU A 208 -9.96 -3.68 13.33
N ASP A 209 -10.24 -4.79 13.99
CA ASP A 209 -9.25 -5.56 14.76
C ASP A 209 -8.10 -6.07 13.86
N THR A 210 -8.41 -6.45 12.61
CA THR A 210 -7.40 -6.85 11.62
C THR A 210 -6.54 -5.66 11.15
N ALA A 211 -6.95 -4.42 11.39
CA ALA A 211 -6.32 -3.28 10.76
C ALA A 211 -4.91 -2.97 11.28
N LYS A 212 -4.64 -3.23 12.57
CA LYS A 212 -3.33 -3.01 13.17
C LYS A 212 -2.27 -3.87 12.48
N THR A 213 -2.54 -5.17 12.36
CA THR A 213 -1.67 -6.12 11.68
C THR A 213 -1.56 -5.82 10.19
N GLY A 214 -2.68 -5.51 9.53
CA GLY A 214 -2.69 -5.13 8.11
C GLY A 214 -1.81 -3.93 7.80
N LYS A 215 -1.84 -2.90 8.65
CA LYS A 215 -1.00 -1.71 8.51
C LYS A 215 0.48 -2.05 8.65
N ILE A 216 0.86 -2.85 9.65
CA ILE A 216 2.26 -3.25 9.87
C ILE A 216 2.78 -4.06 8.68
N LEU A 217 1.97 -4.98 8.14
CA LEU A 217 2.37 -5.78 6.98
C LEU A 217 2.51 -4.93 5.70
N ARG A 218 1.68 -3.90 5.53
CA ARG A 218 1.72 -3.01 4.36
C ARG A 218 2.88 -2.02 4.45
N ASP A 219 2.96 -1.28 5.54
CA ASP A 219 3.85 -0.13 5.68
C ASP A 219 5.25 -0.57 6.13
N GLY A 220 5.35 -1.69 6.84
CA GLY A 220 6.55 -2.09 7.57
C GLY A 220 6.70 -1.38 8.92
N ILE A 221 7.72 -1.75 9.68
CA ILE A 221 8.01 -1.24 11.03
C ILE A 221 9.17 -0.26 10.93
N LYS A 222 8.95 0.98 11.36
CA LYS A 222 10.03 1.97 11.45
C LYS A 222 11.03 1.56 12.53
N THR A 223 12.24 1.19 12.12
CA THR A 223 13.22 0.52 12.96
C THR A 223 14.51 1.32 13.02
N VAL A 224 15.07 1.47 14.22
CA VAL A 224 16.41 2.04 14.44
C VAL A 224 17.31 1.01 15.12
N ILE A 225 18.55 0.91 14.64
CA ILE A 225 19.59 0.07 15.25
C ILE A 225 20.57 0.99 15.97
N ILE A 226 20.64 0.84 17.30
CA ILE A 226 21.47 1.69 18.15
C ILE A 226 22.45 0.85 18.97
N GLY A 227 23.49 1.51 19.47
CA GLY A 227 24.56 0.91 20.25
C GLY A 227 25.85 1.68 20.05
N ARG A 228 26.83 1.49 20.94
CA ARG A 228 28.15 2.13 20.81
C ARG A 228 28.88 1.70 19.52
N PRO A 229 29.94 2.43 19.10
CA PRO A 229 30.85 1.95 18.07
C PRO A 229 31.37 0.54 18.38
N ASN A 230 31.66 -0.27 17.35
CA ASN A 230 32.23 -1.62 17.49
C ASN A 230 31.43 -2.70 18.24
N VAL A 231 30.19 -2.45 18.69
CA VAL A 231 29.32 -3.50 19.28
C VAL A 231 28.76 -4.51 18.26
N GLY A 232 28.97 -4.25 16.97
CA GLY A 232 28.57 -5.13 15.86
C GLY A 232 27.24 -4.79 15.19
N LYS A 233 26.82 -3.52 15.24
CA LYS A 233 25.64 -3.02 14.50
C LYS A 233 25.73 -3.30 12.99
N SER A 234 26.87 -2.99 12.37
CA SER A 234 27.09 -3.22 10.93
C SER A 234 27.13 -4.71 10.59
N SER A 235 27.66 -5.54 11.50
CA SER A 235 27.65 -7.00 11.34
C SER A 235 26.22 -7.56 11.39
N LEU A 236 25.37 -7.07 12.31
CA LEU A 236 23.95 -7.40 12.38
C LEU A 236 23.20 -6.99 11.11
N LEU A 237 23.39 -5.75 10.65
CA LEU A 237 22.82 -5.28 9.39
C LEU A 237 23.23 -6.16 8.21
N ASN A 238 24.52 -6.48 8.10
CA ASN A 238 25.02 -7.32 7.02
C ASN A 238 24.46 -8.74 7.06
N GLN A 239 24.32 -9.34 8.25
CA GLN A 239 23.73 -10.67 8.36
C GLN A 239 22.24 -10.66 8.00
N LEU A 240 21.50 -9.67 8.51
CA LEU A 240 20.09 -9.48 8.17
C LEU A 240 19.87 -9.22 6.67
N MET A 241 20.80 -8.53 6.01
CA MET A 241 20.78 -8.35 4.55
C MET A 241 21.16 -9.60 3.75
N ARG A 242 21.83 -10.59 4.37
CA ARG A 242 22.30 -11.83 3.72
C ARG A 242 21.32 -12.99 3.88
N GLU A 243 20.73 -13.17 5.06
CA GLU A 243 19.82 -14.29 5.36
C GLU A 243 18.44 -14.10 4.72
N GLU A 244 17.97 -12.86 4.64
CA GLU A 244 16.74 -12.53 3.93
C GLU A 244 17.08 -11.73 2.69
N LYS A 245 16.39 -12.00 1.58
CA LYS A 245 16.57 -11.28 0.31
C LYS A 245 16.28 -9.79 0.52
N ALA A 246 17.26 -9.03 1.00
CA ALA A 246 17.19 -7.58 1.10
C ALA A 246 17.26 -7.05 -0.33
N ILE A 247 16.09 -6.78 -0.90
CA ILE A 247 16.03 -6.05 -2.16
C ILE A 247 16.25 -4.59 -1.80
N VAL A 248 17.49 -4.12 -1.77
CA VAL A 248 17.74 -2.67 -1.70
C VAL A 248 17.44 -2.10 -3.07
N THR A 249 16.22 -1.59 -3.28
CA THR A 249 15.87 -0.94 -4.55
C THR A 249 16.34 0.51 -4.53
N ASN A 250 17.23 0.86 -5.47
CA ASN A 250 17.38 2.23 -5.91
C ASN A 250 16.25 2.52 -6.90
N ILE A 251 15.10 3.02 -6.44
CA ILE A 251 14.15 3.61 -7.39
C ILE A 251 14.65 5.01 -7.69
N ALA A 252 15.42 5.15 -8.78
CA ALA A 252 15.77 6.45 -9.31
C ALA A 252 14.46 7.21 -9.65
N GLY A 253 14.24 8.37 -9.01
CA GLY A 253 13.08 9.22 -9.30
C GLY A 253 12.09 9.44 -8.15
N THR A 254 12.30 8.89 -6.95
CA THR A 254 11.45 9.23 -5.79
C THR A 254 11.85 10.59 -5.22
N THR A 255 11.35 11.68 -5.80
CA THR A 255 11.40 12.99 -5.14
C THR A 255 10.42 13.00 -3.97
N ARG A 256 10.91 12.69 -2.76
CA ARG A 256 10.60 13.41 -1.49
C ARG A 256 11.01 12.67 -0.22
N ASP A 257 11.28 11.38 -0.28
CA ASP A 257 11.66 10.61 0.90
C ASP A 257 13.15 10.29 0.86
N THR A 258 13.82 10.56 1.97
CA THR A 258 15.16 10.11 2.31
C THR A 258 15.37 8.66 1.87
N VAL A 259 16.54 8.34 1.29
CA VAL A 259 16.89 6.96 0.92
C VAL A 259 16.95 6.14 2.21
N GLU A 260 15.85 5.52 2.57
CA GLU A 260 15.68 4.61 3.71
C GLU A 260 15.87 3.18 3.21
N GLY A 261 16.86 2.48 3.76
CA GLY A 261 16.98 1.04 3.56
C GLY A 261 15.83 0.29 4.18
N TYR A 262 15.53 -0.89 3.64
CA TYR A 262 14.64 -1.82 4.31
C TYR A 262 15.24 -3.23 4.33
N ILE A 263 14.85 -3.99 5.34
CA ILE A 263 15.24 -5.38 5.55
C ILE A 263 13.95 -6.17 5.73
N ASN A 264 13.88 -7.35 5.12
CA ASN A 264 12.81 -8.29 5.43
C ASN A 264 13.28 -9.19 6.58
N ILE A 265 12.41 -9.42 7.57
CA ILE A 265 12.62 -10.40 8.63
C ILE A 265 11.35 -11.21 8.87
N GLY A 266 11.35 -12.52 8.59
CA GLY A 266 10.20 -13.40 8.76
C GLY A 266 8.96 -12.97 8.00
N GLY A 267 9.14 -12.24 6.89
CA GLY A 267 8.06 -11.63 6.12
C GLY A 267 7.64 -10.21 6.52
N LEU A 268 8.26 -9.65 7.55
CA LEU A 268 8.03 -8.29 8.01
C LEU A 268 9.04 -7.36 7.37
N THR A 269 8.58 -6.21 6.88
CA THR A 269 9.48 -5.17 6.38
C THR A 269 9.92 -4.30 7.57
N LEU A 270 11.21 -4.21 7.84
CA LEU A 270 11.80 -3.23 8.75
C LEU A 270 12.33 -2.05 7.92
N ASN A 271 11.72 -0.87 8.07
CA ASN A 271 12.20 0.36 7.41
C ASN A 271 13.26 1.01 8.32
N LEU A 272 14.50 1.08 7.85
CA LEU A 272 15.63 1.56 8.64
C LEU A 272 15.72 3.09 8.55
N ILE A 273 15.48 3.76 9.68
CA ILE A 273 15.48 5.22 9.77
C ILE A 273 16.94 5.74 9.75
N ASP A 274 17.20 6.71 8.88
CA ASP A 274 18.51 7.42 8.74
C ASP A 274 19.68 6.49 8.37
N THR A 275 19.51 5.76 7.26
CA THR A 275 20.54 4.96 6.60
C THR A 275 21.05 5.64 5.32
N ALA A 276 21.30 6.95 5.37
CA ALA A 276 21.95 7.66 4.28
C ALA A 276 23.27 6.93 3.92
N GLY A 277 23.28 6.17 2.82
CA GLY A 277 24.47 5.45 2.38
C GLY A 277 24.57 3.97 2.77
N ILE A 278 23.51 3.16 2.66
CA ILE A 278 23.68 1.69 2.51
C ILE A 278 24.58 1.35 1.30
N ARG A 279 24.75 2.30 0.37
CA ARG A 279 25.84 2.33 -0.60
C ARG A 279 26.69 3.58 -0.38
N ASP A 280 27.50 3.58 0.66
CA ASP A 280 28.92 3.90 0.57
C ASP A 280 29.51 3.88 1.98
N THR A 281 30.55 3.05 2.13
CA THR A 281 31.51 2.99 3.25
C THR A 281 31.10 2.29 4.54
N GLU A 282 32.06 1.51 5.01
CA GLU A 282 32.16 0.85 6.31
C GLU A 282 32.08 1.83 7.51
N ASP A 283 31.90 3.14 7.28
CA ASP A 283 32.16 4.23 8.24
C ASP A 283 30.92 5.07 8.67
N ILE A 284 29.71 4.88 8.11
CA ILE A 284 28.58 5.80 8.41
C ILE A 284 27.67 5.32 9.56
N VAL A 285 27.62 4.02 9.87
CA VAL A 285 26.84 3.47 11.01
C VAL A 285 27.52 3.74 12.37
N GLU A 286 28.79 4.18 12.37
CA GLU A 286 29.57 4.34 13.59
C GLU A 286 29.36 5.67 14.31
N ALA A 287 28.92 6.73 13.62
CA ALA A 287 28.91 8.10 14.16
C ALA A 287 27.51 8.70 14.36
N ILE A 288 26.58 7.96 14.95
CA ILE A 288 25.36 8.58 15.51
C ILE A 288 25.67 8.98 16.95
N GLY A 289 25.99 10.26 17.16
CA GLY A 289 26.15 10.82 18.50
C GLY A 289 24.86 10.67 19.33
N VAL A 290 25.00 10.64 20.66
CA VAL A 290 23.90 10.42 21.62
C VAL A 290 22.69 11.35 21.36
N GLU A 291 22.90 12.61 20.99
CA GLU A 291 21.80 13.54 20.67
C GLU A 291 21.06 13.19 19.37
N LYS A 292 21.77 12.73 18.33
CA LYS A 292 21.16 12.29 17.07
C LYS A 292 20.37 10.98 17.29
N SER A 293 20.87 10.09 18.16
CA SER A 293 20.17 8.88 18.58
C SER A 293 18.84 9.20 19.28
N LYS A 294 18.76 10.24 20.13
CA LYS A 294 17.52 10.63 20.82
C LYS A 294 16.38 10.98 19.86
N LYS A 295 16.68 11.70 18.77
CA LYS A 295 15.68 12.05 17.75
C LYS A 295 15.16 10.79 17.05
N LEU A 296 16.07 9.92 16.60
CA LEU A 296 15.73 8.70 15.88
C LEU A 296 14.94 7.70 16.75
N ILE A 297 15.30 7.56 18.02
CA ILE A 297 14.58 6.73 19.00
C ILE A 297 13.12 7.20 19.17
N ASN A 298 12.86 8.50 19.06
CA ASN A 298 11.51 9.04 19.17
C ASN A 298 10.66 8.81 17.91
N GLU A 299 11.29 8.73 16.74
CA GLU A 299 10.62 8.48 15.46
C GLU A 299 10.42 6.98 15.19
N ALA A 300 11.18 6.11 15.87
CA ALA A 300 11.13 4.66 15.69
C ALA A 300 9.96 3.98 16.41
N GLU A 301 9.36 3.01 15.72
CA GLU A 301 8.36 2.08 16.26
C GLU A 301 9.03 0.85 16.91
N LEU A 302 10.27 0.53 16.50
CA LEU A 302 11.11 -0.53 17.05
C LEU A 302 12.55 -0.05 17.23
N VAL A 303 13.11 -0.31 18.42
CA VAL A 303 14.51 -0.06 18.73
C VAL A 303 15.25 -1.39 18.89
N LEU A 304 16.27 -1.62 18.06
CA LEU A 304 17.21 -2.72 18.22
C LEU A 304 18.47 -2.19 18.91
N LEU A 305 18.60 -2.45 20.21
CA LEU A 305 19.75 -2.00 21.01
C LEU A 305 20.81 -3.10 21.07
N VAL A 306 21.93 -2.88 20.39
CA VAL A 306 23.04 -3.84 20.31
C VAL A 306 24.09 -3.53 21.39
N LEU A 307 24.41 -4.51 22.22
CA LEU A 307 25.46 -4.46 23.24
C LEU A 307 26.51 -5.55 22.99
N ASN A 308 27.75 -5.32 23.42
CA ASN A 308 28.84 -6.30 23.29
C ASN A 308 28.92 -7.19 24.55
N ASN A 309 28.71 -8.51 24.40
CA ASN A 309 28.79 -9.48 25.49
C ASN A 309 30.20 -9.58 26.13
N ASN A 310 31.25 -9.24 25.37
CA ASN A 310 32.64 -9.35 25.77
C ASN A 310 33.18 -8.11 26.52
N GLU A 311 32.34 -7.12 26.79
CA GLU A 311 32.71 -5.90 27.53
C GLU A 311 31.73 -5.65 28.68
N LYS A 312 32.19 -4.95 29.72
CA LYS A 312 31.29 -4.42 30.76
C LYS A 312 30.44 -3.27 30.22
N LEU A 313 29.26 -3.06 30.81
CA LEU A 313 28.41 -1.93 30.50
C LEU A 313 29.15 -0.61 30.75
N THR A 314 29.23 0.20 29.71
CA THR A 314 29.80 1.55 29.79
C THR A 314 28.75 2.58 30.22
N ALA A 315 29.15 3.84 30.41
CA ALA A 315 28.22 4.92 30.70
C ALA A 315 27.23 5.14 29.54
N ASP A 316 27.71 5.09 28.29
CA ASP A 316 26.85 5.27 27.11
C ASP A 316 25.86 4.12 26.95
N ASP A 317 26.26 2.87 27.24
CA ASP A 317 25.34 1.73 27.21
C ASP A 317 24.20 1.93 28.22
N ARG A 318 24.53 2.39 29.44
CA ARG A 318 23.55 2.69 30.48
C ARG A 318 22.64 3.87 30.10
N GLU A 319 23.17 4.89 29.44
CA GLU A 319 22.35 5.99 28.92
C GLU A 319 21.38 5.49 27.85
N LEU A 320 21.83 4.70 26.87
CA LEU A 320 20.97 4.13 25.83
C LEU A 320 19.90 3.22 26.42
N LEU A 321 20.25 2.39 27.41
CA LEU A 321 19.31 1.55 28.16
C LEU A 321 18.24 2.40 28.89
N SER A 322 18.63 3.54 29.45
CA SER A 322 17.69 4.46 30.09
C SER A 322 16.77 5.14 29.07
N LEU A 323 17.33 5.65 27.98
CA LEU A 323 16.61 6.41 26.94
C LEU A 323 15.59 5.60 26.16
N THR A 324 15.69 4.27 26.19
CA THR A 324 14.85 3.37 25.39
C THR A 324 13.98 2.47 26.25
N ASN A 325 13.89 2.74 27.54
CA ASN A 325 13.17 1.91 28.50
C ASN A 325 11.63 1.97 28.34
N ASP A 326 11.12 3.09 27.81
CA ASP A 326 9.71 3.35 27.52
C ASP A 326 9.33 3.00 26.06
N LYS A 327 10.26 2.46 25.28
CA LYS A 327 10.08 2.15 23.86
C LYS A 327 9.91 0.66 23.63
N ASN A 328 9.30 0.32 22.49
CA ASN A 328 9.34 -1.04 21.95
C ASN A 328 10.79 -1.39 21.57
N ARG A 329 11.49 -2.06 22.48
CA ARG A 329 12.94 -2.33 22.38
C ARG A 329 13.24 -3.81 22.47
N ILE A 330 14.16 -4.27 21.62
CA ILE A 330 14.83 -5.56 21.75
C ILE A 330 16.30 -5.30 22.06
N ILE A 331 16.75 -5.82 23.22
CA ILE A 331 18.17 -5.79 23.59
C ILE A 331 18.86 -7.00 22.95
N ILE A 332 19.91 -6.75 22.20
CA ILE A 332 20.69 -7.74 21.47
C ILE A 332 22.08 -7.82 22.10
N LEU A 333 22.35 -8.90 22.83
CA LEU A 333 23.70 -9.24 23.28
C LEU A 333 24.45 -9.91 22.15
N ASN A 334 25.36 -9.18 21.52
CA ASN A 334 26.16 -9.66 20.40
C ASN A 334 27.54 -10.16 20.86
N LYS A 335 28.23 -10.91 19.99
CA LYS A 335 29.55 -11.52 20.22
C LYS A 335 29.54 -12.57 21.35
N THR A 336 28.50 -13.39 21.42
CA THR A 336 28.40 -14.49 22.40
C THR A 336 29.35 -15.66 22.12
N ASP A 337 30.07 -15.63 21.00
CA ASP A 337 31.24 -16.47 20.71
C ASP A 337 32.47 -16.14 21.57
N LEU A 338 32.49 -14.96 22.20
CA LEU A 338 33.57 -14.51 23.09
C LEU A 338 33.21 -14.69 24.57
N GLU A 339 34.22 -14.59 25.44
CA GLU A 339 34.04 -14.65 26.90
C GLU A 339 33.07 -13.57 27.38
N THR A 340 32.14 -13.96 28.25
CA THR A 340 31.13 -13.04 28.79
C THR A 340 31.74 -12.15 29.87
N GLN A 341 31.69 -10.84 29.68
CA GLN A 341 32.11 -9.84 30.67
C GLN A 341 30.99 -8.88 31.07
N ILE A 342 29.91 -8.81 30.28
CA ILE A 342 28.79 -7.90 30.53
C ILE A 342 28.00 -8.30 31.77
N GLU A 343 27.51 -7.31 32.53
CA GLU A 343 26.67 -7.50 33.71
C GLU A 343 25.24 -7.92 33.32
N ARG A 344 25.06 -9.20 32.94
CA ARG A 344 23.77 -9.75 32.46
C ARG A 344 22.60 -9.54 33.42
N ASP A 345 22.87 -9.55 34.72
CA ASP A 345 21.85 -9.35 35.77
C ASP A 345 21.26 -7.92 35.74
N GLU A 346 21.94 -6.95 35.12
CA GLU A 346 21.44 -5.57 34.93
C GLU A 346 20.53 -5.42 33.70
N LEU A 347 20.38 -6.46 32.86
CA LEU A 347 19.69 -6.37 31.57
C LEU A 347 18.31 -7.06 31.59
N PRO A 348 17.21 -6.34 31.33
CA PRO A 348 15.89 -6.95 31.24
C PRO A 348 15.69 -7.60 29.87
N ASN A 349 15.35 -8.89 29.81
CA ASN A 349 14.94 -9.63 28.62
C ASN A 349 15.74 -9.29 27.33
N TYR A 350 16.85 -9.99 27.12
CA TYR A 350 17.70 -9.83 25.95
C TYR A 350 17.67 -11.07 25.05
N ILE A 351 18.07 -10.90 23.80
CA ILE A 351 18.41 -11.99 22.89
C ILE A 351 19.92 -12.12 22.78
N GLU A 352 20.40 -13.35 22.68
CA GLU A 352 21.81 -13.66 22.45
C GLU A 352 22.06 -13.91 20.97
N THR A 353 23.09 -13.26 20.44
CA THR A 353 23.45 -13.38 19.03
C THR A 353 24.96 -13.50 18.87
N SER A 354 25.37 -14.25 17.84
CA SER A 354 26.74 -14.25 17.35
C SER A 354 26.69 -14.20 15.84
N MET A 355 27.13 -13.06 15.28
CA MET A 355 27.15 -12.85 13.83
C MET A 355 28.19 -13.73 13.14
N VAL A 356 29.22 -14.16 13.87
CA VAL A 356 30.27 -15.05 13.36
C VAL A 356 29.78 -16.50 13.29
N LEU A 357 28.97 -16.91 14.26
CA LEU A 357 28.41 -18.27 14.33
C LEU A 357 27.04 -18.38 13.64
N GLU A 358 26.53 -17.29 13.07
CA GLU A 358 25.21 -17.19 12.46
C GLU A 358 24.08 -17.67 13.40
N LYS A 359 24.10 -17.20 14.66
CA LYS A 359 23.13 -17.59 15.69
C LYS A 359 22.32 -16.42 16.22
N GLY A 360 21.04 -16.67 16.49
CA GLY A 360 20.14 -15.77 17.22
C GLY A 360 19.24 -14.90 16.35
N ILE A 361 19.38 -14.91 15.03
CA ILE A 361 18.52 -14.15 14.10
C ILE A 361 17.08 -14.70 14.11
N GLU A 362 16.90 -16.03 14.09
CA GLU A 362 15.56 -16.65 14.21
C GLU A 362 14.86 -16.28 15.53
N VAL A 363 15.64 -16.11 16.62
CA VAL A 363 15.10 -15.66 17.91
C VAL A 363 14.71 -14.18 17.85
N LEU A 364 15.51 -13.34 17.18
CA LEU A 364 15.17 -11.94 16.92
C LEU A 364 13.87 -11.83 16.12
N GLU A 365 13.72 -12.59 15.04
CA GLU A 365 12.52 -12.64 14.22
C GLU A 365 11.28 -12.97 15.05
N ASN A 366 11.33 -14.06 15.82
CA ASN A 366 10.21 -14.49 16.66
C ASN A 366 9.87 -13.46 17.75
N GLN A 367 10.87 -12.79 18.31
CA GLN A 367 10.67 -11.73 19.30
C GLN A 367 10.00 -10.50 18.68
N ILE A 368 10.36 -10.12 17.46
CA ILE A 368 9.70 -9.03 16.71
C ILE A 368 8.25 -9.40 16.43
N LYS A 369 7.98 -10.60 15.89
CA LYS A 369 6.61 -11.08 15.63
C LYS A 369 5.75 -11.03 16.88
N LYS A 370 6.27 -11.53 18.00
CA LYS A 370 5.58 -11.51 19.30
C LYS A 370 5.32 -10.09 19.81
N MET A 371 6.28 -9.18 19.68
CA MET A 371 6.17 -7.79 20.14
C MET A 371 5.07 -7.02 19.41
N PHE A 372 4.91 -7.28 18.11
CA PHE A 372 3.91 -6.61 17.28
C PHE A 372 2.60 -7.40 17.14
N GLU A 373 2.40 -8.43 17.97
CA GLU A 373 1.22 -9.31 17.98
C GLU A 373 0.91 -9.92 16.60
N ILE A 374 1.96 -10.17 15.84
CA ILE A 374 1.87 -10.78 14.53
C ILE A 374 1.85 -12.29 14.77
N GLY A 375 0.64 -12.85 14.86
CA GLY A 375 0.44 -14.30 14.98
C GLY A 375 1.00 -15.07 13.78
N ASP A 376 0.91 -16.40 13.79
CA ASP A 376 1.26 -17.22 12.63
C ASP A 376 0.37 -16.82 11.45
N ILE A 377 0.94 -16.03 10.54
CA ILE A 377 0.31 -15.45 9.34
C ILE A 377 -0.20 -16.56 8.39
N GLY A 378 0.27 -17.79 8.61
CA GLY A 378 -0.23 -18.97 7.93
C GLY A 378 -1.59 -19.42 8.46
N ALA A 379 -2.65 -19.11 7.71
CA ALA A 379 -3.87 -19.92 7.55
C ALA A 379 -5.21 -19.43 8.14
N LYS A 380 -5.37 -18.18 8.62
CA LYS A 380 -6.70 -17.67 8.98
C LYS A 380 -6.98 -16.27 8.44
N ASP A 381 -7.95 -16.21 7.53
CA ASP A 381 -8.64 -15.03 6.98
C ASP A 381 -7.79 -13.78 6.71
N MET A 382 -7.16 -13.76 5.53
CA MET A 382 -6.36 -12.64 5.02
C MET A 382 -7.20 -11.44 4.52
N THR A 383 -8.29 -11.09 5.21
CA THR A 383 -8.99 -9.83 4.93
C THR A 383 -8.54 -8.77 5.93
N TYR A 384 -7.28 -8.35 5.80
CA TYR A 384 -6.72 -7.29 6.61
C TYR A 384 -7.05 -5.92 6.00
N LEU A 385 -7.47 -4.98 6.84
CA LEU A 385 -7.64 -3.59 6.44
C LEU A 385 -6.33 -2.81 6.65
N SER A 386 -5.56 -2.57 5.60
CA SER A 386 -4.22 -1.96 5.75
C SER A 386 -4.17 -0.44 5.58
N ASN A 387 -5.07 0.12 4.76
CA ASN A 387 -5.00 1.53 4.39
C ASN A 387 -5.55 2.44 5.50
N ALA A 388 -4.76 3.45 5.90
CA ALA A 388 -5.14 4.43 6.91
C ALA A 388 -6.43 5.18 6.60
N ARG A 389 -6.72 5.46 5.31
CA ARG A 389 -7.97 6.06 4.85
C ARG A 389 -9.16 5.16 5.16
N HIS A 390 -9.05 3.88 4.81
CA HIS A 390 -10.10 2.91 5.11
C HIS A 390 -10.34 2.78 6.60
N ILE A 391 -9.27 2.71 7.39
CA ILE A 391 -9.34 2.61 8.86
C ILE A 391 -10.04 3.82 9.44
N ALA A 392 -9.72 5.03 8.98
CA ALA A 392 -10.36 6.26 9.44
C ALA A 392 -11.86 6.26 9.13
N LYS A 393 -12.24 5.87 7.90
CA LYS A 393 -13.65 5.79 7.49
C LYS A 393 -14.43 4.69 8.20
N LEU A 394 -13.82 3.54 8.44
CA LEU A 394 -14.42 2.47 9.24
C LEU A 394 -14.63 2.91 10.69
N LYS A 395 -13.67 3.63 11.30
CA LYS A 395 -13.85 4.21 12.64
C LYS A 395 -14.96 5.26 12.68
N GLN A 396 -15.10 6.09 11.64
CA GLN A 396 -16.22 7.03 11.52
C GLN A 396 -17.55 6.27 11.46
N ALA A 397 -17.65 5.22 10.64
CA ALA A 397 -18.84 4.38 10.57
C ALA A 397 -19.19 3.70 11.90
N ILE A 398 -18.19 3.16 12.60
CA ILE A 398 -18.34 2.55 13.93
C ILE A 398 -18.90 3.56 14.92
N ASN A 399 -18.33 4.77 14.97
CA ASN A 399 -18.80 5.81 15.88
C ASN A 399 -20.26 6.19 15.58
N SER A 400 -20.61 6.41 14.30
CA SER A 400 -21.98 6.73 13.92
C SER A 400 -22.97 5.61 14.26
N ILE A 401 -22.63 4.34 14.02
CA ILE A 401 -23.51 3.23 14.45
C ILE A 401 -23.61 3.14 15.97
N ASN A 402 -22.53 3.40 16.70
CA ASN A 402 -22.57 3.40 18.16
C ASN A 402 -23.44 4.54 18.72
N ASP A 403 -23.43 5.70 18.07
CA ASP A 403 -24.31 6.83 18.41
C ASP A 403 -25.78 6.46 18.16
N ALA A 404 -26.09 5.82 17.03
CA ALA A 404 -27.42 5.28 16.73
C ALA A 404 -27.89 4.25 17.78
N ILE A 405 -27.02 3.30 18.16
CA ILE A 405 -27.28 2.30 19.21
C ILE A 405 -27.60 2.99 20.54
N SER A 406 -26.81 3.98 20.92
CA SER A 406 -27.00 4.74 22.16
C SER A 406 -28.33 5.52 22.15
N ALA A 407 -28.68 6.14 21.02
CA ALA A 407 -29.95 6.85 20.85
C ALA A 407 -31.16 5.91 20.97
N MET A 408 -31.10 4.72 20.35
CA MET A 408 -32.15 3.70 20.48
C MET A 408 -32.35 3.24 21.93
N GLN A 409 -31.25 3.02 22.66
CA GLN A 409 -31.29 2.61 24.07
C GLN A 409 -31.86 3.70 24.99
N LEU A 410 -31.68 4.97 24.63
CA LEU A 410 -32.30 6.11 25.32
C LEU A 410 -33.77 6.33 24.95
N GLY A 411 -34.33 5.50 24.06
CA GLY A 411 -35.72 5.60 23.62
C GLY A 411 -35.98 6.77 22.69
N MET A 412 -34.97 7.23 21.93
CA MET A 412 -35.17 8.25 20.91
C MET A 412 -36.04 7.71 19.77
N LEU A 413 -36.71 8.64 19.05
CA LEU A 413 -37.52 8.33 17.88
C LEU A 413 -36.63 7.82 16.74
N VAL A 414 -37.17 6.90 15.95
CA VAL A 414 -36.45 6.22 14.86
C VAL A 414 -35.94 7.23 13.82
N ASP A 415 -36.71 8.29 13.52
CA ASP A 415 -36.34 9.37 12.60
C ASP A 415 -35.04 10.07 13.00
N MET A 416 -34.77 10.18 14.31
CA MET A 416 -33.52 10.77 14.81
C MET A 416 -32.35 9.78 14.69
N VAL A 417 -32.62 8.50 14.89
CA VAL A 417 -31.63 7.41 14.79
C VAL A 417 -31.19 7.21 13.33
N GLU A 418 -32.11 7.41 12.37
CA GLU A 418 -31.84 7.26 10.93
C GLU A 418 -30.63 8.07 10.47
N ILE A 419 -30.47 9.30 10.99
CA ILE A 419 -29.38 10.21 10.63
C ILE A 419 -28.01 9.56 10.86
N ASP A 420 -27.83 8.93 12.02
CA ASP A 420 -26.57 8.30 12.40
C ASP A 420 -26.32 7.00 11.62
N ILE A 421 -27.37 6.21 11.37
CA ILE A 421 -27.31 5.03 10.51
C ILE A 421 -26.89 5.42 9.08
N LYS A 422 -27.44 6.51 8.55
CA LYS A 422 -27.13 7.07 7.24
C LYS A 422 -25.69 7.59 7.16
N ASN A 423 -25.20 8.24 8.21
CA ASN A 423 -23.80 8.68 8.30
C ASN A 423 -22.82 7.50 8.27
N ALA A 424 -23.15 6.39 8.92
CA ALA A 424 -22.36 5.17 8.84
C ALA A 424 -22.37 4.59 7.42
N TRP A 425 -23.53 4.56 6.76
CA TRP A 425 -23.65 4.15 5.37
C TRP A 425 -22.72 4.97 4.48
N TYR A 426 -22.80 6.31 4.51
CA TYR A 426 -21.93 7.19 3.72
C TYR A 426 -20.44 6.96 3.99
N SER A 427 -20.05 6.85 5.27
CA SER A 427 -18.65 6.60 5.66
C SER A 427 -18.10 5.30 5.05
N LEU A 428 -18.91 4.23 5.00
CA LEU A 428 -18.54 2.99 4.32
C LEU A 428 -18.45 3.16 2.80
N GLY A 429 -19.30 3.99 2.20
CA GLY A 429 -19.31 4.24 0.74
C GLY A 429 -18.04 4.89 0.25
N GLU A 430 -17.54 5.86 1.00
CA GLU A 430 -16.29 6.55 0.68
C GLU A 430 -15.08 5.59 0.66
N ILE A 431 -15.11 4.45 1.37
CA ILE A 431 -14.04 3.44 1.31
C ILE A 431 -13.91 2.90 -0.12
N ILE A 432 -15.03 2.54 -0.74
CA ILE A 432 -15.10 1.97 -2.10
C ILE A 432 -15.21 3.05 -3.20
N GLY A 433 -15.29 4.33 -2.82
CA GLY A 433 -15.34 5.44 -3.76
C GLY A 433 -16.75 5.83 -4.21
N GLU A 434 -17.79 5.34 -3.52
CA GLU A 434 -19.17 5.81 -3.73
C GLU A 434 -19.33 7.19 -3.07
N ASP A 435 -20.05 8.09 -3.74
CA ASP A 435 -20.37 9.45 -3.27
C ASP A 435 -19.15 10.36 -2.94
N MET A 436 -17.99 10.12 -3.57
CA MET A 436 -16.81 10.97 -3.42
C MET A 436 -16.79 12.16 -4.37
N GLY A 437 -16.35 13.33 -3.88
CA GLY A 437 -16.14 14.52 -4.71
C GLY A 437 -14.90 14.42 -5.61
N ASP A 438 -14.99 15.01 -6.81
CA ASP A 438 -13.95 14.96 -7.85
C ASP A 438 -12.55 15.39 -7.35
N SER A 439 -12.47 16.43 -6.51
CA SER A 439 -11.19 16.95 -6.01
C SER A 439 -10.43 15.95 -5.14
N LEU A 440 -11.15 15.10 -4.39
CA LEU A 440 -10.54 14.10 -3.53
C LEU A 440 -10.05 12.90 -4.36
N LEU A 441 -10.77 12.55 -5.42
CA LEU A 441 -10.31 11.57 -6.40
C LEU A 441 -9.01 12.05 -7.07
N ASP A 442 -8.95 13.32 -7.49
CA ASP A 442 -7.76 13.91 -8.09
C ASP A 442 -6.55 13.85 -7.15
N GLU A 443 -6.72 14.22 -5.87
CA GLU A 443 -5.64 14.13 -4.89
C GLU A 443 -5.14 12.69 -4.69
N LEU A 444 -6.05 11.71 -4.66
CA LEU A 444 -5.69 10.30 -4.50
C LEU A 444 -4.91 9.78 -5.71
N PHE A 445 -5.41 10.00 -6.93
CA PHE A 445 -4.76 9.54 -8.15
C PHE A 445 -3.46 10.31 -8.46
N SER A 446 -3.31 11.55 -7.99
CA SER A 446 -2.05 12.30 -8.13
C SER A 446 -0.83 11.62 -7.48
N LYS A 447 -1.06 10.72 -6.51
CA LYS A 447 -0.01 9.95 -5.83
C LYS A 447 0.43 8.71 -6.62
N PHE A 448 -0.22 8.40 -7.73
CA PHE A 448 0.11 7.27 -8.59
C PHE A 448 1.22 7.66 -9.58
N CYS A 449 1.94 6.69 -10.12
CA CYS A 449 2.97 6.95 -11.12
C CYS A 449 2.37 7.37 -12.47
N LEU A 450 3.12 8.13 -13.28
CA LEU A 450 2.80 8.36 -14.69
C LEU A 450 2.75 7.01 -15.45
N GLY A 451 1.73 6.82 -16.29
CA GLY A 451 1.57 5.60 -17.09
C GLY A 451 0.75 4.48 -16.45
N LYS A 452 0.24 4.72 -15.24
CA LYS A 452 -0.86 3.99 -14.59
C LYS A 452 -1.87 4.97 -14.03
#